data_AF-A0ABD0PB26-F1
#
_entry.id   AF-A0ABD0PB26-F1
#
_cell.length_a   1.000
_cell.length_b   1.000
_cell.length_c   1.000
_cell.angle_alpha   90.00
_cell.angle_beta   90.00
_cell.angle_gamma   90.00
#
_symmetry.space_group_name_H-M   'P 1'
#
loop_
_entity.id
_entity.type
_entity.pdbx_description
1 polymer ?
#
loop_
_entity_poly.entity_id
_entity_poly.type
_entity_poly.pdbx_seq_one_letter_code
_entity_poly.pdbx_strand_id
1 'polypeptide(L)' 'GTSTLCLSSVRELPSQLQDLYQQGFILTAVHPFVHPCGPEPASVQRQLYRAVLIKVSD' A
#
# COMPACT_ATOMS: atom_id res chain seq x y z
N GLY A 1 2.59 6.02 -13.36
CA GLY A 1 2.82 6.74 -12.10
C GLY A 1 3.09 5.71 -11.02
N THR A 2 4.09 5.94 -10.17
CA THR A 2 4.43 5.01 -9.10
C THR A 2 3.63 5.41 -7.85
N SER A 3 2.68 4.57 -7.43
CA SER A 3 1.80 4.84 -6.27
C SER A 3 2.34 4.20 -5.00
N THR A 4 3.52 4.62 -4.55
CA THR A 4 4.13 4.14 -3.30
C THR A 4 3.96 5.18 -2.20
N LEU A 5 3.44 4.77 -1.04
CA LEU A 5 3.28 5.62 0.14
C LEU A 5 4.23 5.14 1.24
N CYS A 6 4.93 6.09 1.89
CA CYS A 6 5.71 5.82 3.09
C CYS A 6 4.88 6.22 4.31
N LEU A 7 4.38 5.23 5.06
CA LEU A 7 3.56 5.44 6.25
C LEU A 7 4.27 4.91 7.48
N SER A 8 4.03 5.54 8.63
CA SER A 8 4.53 5.04 9.91
C SER A 8 3.65 3.88 10.41
N SER A 9 2.37 3.86 10.03
CA SER A 9 1.44 2.78 10.34
C SER A 9 0.41 2.55 9.22
N VAL A 10 -0.06 1.30 9.09
CA VAL A 10 -1.20 0.95 8.22
C VAL A 10 -2.49 1.66 8.65
N ARG A 11 -2.59 2.10 9.91
CA ARG A 11 -3.75 2.86 10.41
C ARG A 11 -3.93 4.22 9.73
N GLU A 12 -2.87 4.77 9.14
CA GLU A 12 -2.91 6.03 8.39
C GLU A 12 -3.41 5.84 6.96
N LEU A 13 -3.48 4.60 6.47
CA LEU A 13 -3.90 4.29 5.10
C LEU A 13 -5.27 4.89 4.71
N PRO A 14 -6.32 4.85 5.55
CA PRO A 14 -7.62 5.40 5.18
C PRO A 14 -7.59 6.90 4.85
N SER A 15 -6.81 7.70 5.58
CA SER A 15 -6.72 9.15 5.32
C SER A 15 -5.95 9.45 4.04
N GLN A 16 -4.95 8.64 3.71
CA GLN A 16 -4.16 8.77 2.48
C GLN A 16 -4.93 8.39 1.23
N LEU A 17 -5.93 7.51 1.35
CA LEU A 17 -6.77 7.06 0.24
C LEU A 17 -8.05 7.89 0.06
N GLN A 18 -8.24 8.94 0.87
CA GLN A 18 -9.47 9.74 0.90
C GLN A 18 -9.91 10.28 -0.47
N ASP A 19 -8.95 10.78 -1.27
CA ASP A 19 -9.23 11.32 -2.61
C ASP A 19 -9.66 10.20 -3.58
N LEU A 20 -9.02 9.03 -3.50
CA LEU A 20 -9.39 7.85 -4.29
C LEU A 20 -10.79 7.34 -3.92
N TYR A 21 -11.15 7.36 -2.64
CA TYR A 21 -12.50 7.02 -2.20
C TYR A 21 -13.55 7.99 -2.77
N GLN A 22 -13.25 9.28 -2.83
CA GLN A 22 -14.14 10.27 -3.45
C GLN A 22 -14.25 10.07 -4.97
N GLN A 23 -13.22 9.51 -5.61
CA GLN A 23 -13.24 9.11 -7.01
C GLN A 23 -13.94 7.75 -7.26
N GLY A 24 -14.56 7.14 -6.26
CA GLY A 24 -15.29 5.88 -6.39
C GLY A 24 -14.41 4.62 -6.37
N PHE A 25 -13.16 4.74 -5.91
CA PHE A 25 -12.37 3.55 -5.58
C PHE A 25 -12.77 3.00 -4.23
N ILE A 26 -12.64 1.68 -4.06
CA ILE A 26 -12.79 1.01 -2.77
C ILE A 26 -11.55 0.14 -2.48
N LEU A 27 -11.10 0.14 -1.24
CA LEU A 27 -10.01 -0.72 -0.78
C LEU A 27 -10.55 -2.13 -0.53
N THR A 28 -10.13 -3.10 -1.33
CA THR A 28 -10.60 -4.49 -1.24
C THR A 28 -9.69 -5.38 -0.40
N ALA A 29 -8.38 -5.10 -0.40
CA ALA A 29 -7.42 -5.89 0.36
C ALA A 29 -6.16 -5.10 0.71
N VAL A 30 -5.51 -5.51 1.80
CA VAL A 30 -4.17 -5.07 2.17
C VAL A 30 -3.33 -6.32 2.44
N HIS A 31 -2.30 -6.53 1.62
CA HIS A 31 -1.44 -7.71 1.72
C HIS A 31 -0.05 -7.31 2.24
N PRO A 32 0.40 -7.84 3.40
CA PRO A 32 1.79 -7.71 3.82
C PRO A 32 2.68 -8.55 2.91
N PHE A 33 3.84 -8.02 2.55
CA PHE A 33 4.90 -8.77 1.88
C PHE A 33 6.27 -8.25 2.31
N VAL A 34 7.25 -9.14 2.27
CA VAL A 34 8.63 -8.80 2.57
C VAL A 34 9.35 -8.53 1.26
N HIS A 35 10.03 -7.39 1.17
CA HIS A 35 10.94 -7.13 0.06
C HIS A 35 12.39 -7.27 0.52
N PRO A 36 13.21 -8.07 -0.17
CA PRO A 36 14.64 -8.13 0.11
C PRO A 36 15.26 -6.78 -0.21
N CYS A 37 15.73 -6.07 0.81
CA CYS A 37 16.29 -4.72 0.66
C CYS A 37 17.82 -4.81 0.51
N GLY A 38 18.33 -5.43 -0.56
CA GLY A 38 19.76 -5.41 -0.89
C GLY A 38 20.32 -6.72 -1.44
N PRO A 39 21.54 -6.70 -2.00
CA PRO A 39 22.24 -7.88 -2.52
C PRO A 39 22.81 -8.78 -1.41
N GLU A 40 22.89 -8.29 -0.18
CA GLU A 40 23.52 -9.01 0.93
C GLU A 40 22.52 -9.97 1.62
N PRO A 41 22.93 -11.19 2.00
CA PRO A 41 22.06 -12.17 2.66
C PRO A 41 21.57 -11.72 4.05
N ALA A 42 22.21 -10.70 4.64
CA ALA A 42 21.84 -10.09 5.93
C ALA A 42 20.97 -8.83 5.78
N SER A 43 20.53 -8.49 4.56
CA SER A 43 19.76 -7.27 4.30
C SER A 43 18.45 -7.27 5.08
N VAL A 44 18.23 -6.23 5.88
CA VAL A 44 16.99 -6.04 6.67
C VAL A 44 15.79 -6.16 5.74
N GLN A 45 15.00 -7.20 5.99
CA GLN A 45 13.72 -7.43 5.32
C GLN A 45 12.78 -6.28 5.67
N ARG A 46 12.51 -5.38 4.70
CA ARG A 46 11.50 -4.34 4.91
C ARG A 46 10.13 -4.96 4.74
N GLN A 47 9.31 -4.83 5.77
CA GLN A 47 7.91 -5.17 5.72
C GLN A 47 7.18 -4.09 4.93
N LEU A 48 6.65 -4.47 3.77
CA LEU A 48 5.86 -3.63 2.90
C LEU A 48 4.42 -4.13 2.87
N TYR A 49 3.51 -3.26 2.45
CA TYR A 49 2.10 -3.58 2.29
C TYR A 49 1.63 -3.16 0.90
N ARG A 50 0.86 -4.02 0.24
CA ARG A 50 0.13 -3.69 -0.99
C ARG A 50 -1.31 -3.42 -0.65
N ALA A 51 -1.76 -2.19 -0.86
CA ALA A 51 -3.17 -1.85 -0.87
C ALA A 51 -3.74 -2.13 -2.28
N VAL A 52 -4.82 -2.89 -2.36
CA VAL A 52 -5.53 -3.19 -3.60
C VAL A 52 -6.81 -2.39 -3.62
N LEU A 53 -6.95 -1.49 -4.59
CA LEU A 53 -8.15 -0.70 -4.80
C LEU A 53 -8.80 -1.09 -6.13
N ILE A 54 -10.12 -1.15 -6.16
CA ILE A 54 -10.90 -1.31 -7.38
C ILE A 54 -11.76 -0.06 -7.58
N LYS A 55 -11.95 0.37 -8.83
CA LYS A 55 -12.89 1.44 -9.15
C LYS A 55 -14.26 0.80 -9.35
N VAL A 56 -15.25 1.26 -8.59
CA VAL A 56 -16.64 0.89 -8.86
C VAL A 56 -17.10 1.81 -9.99
N SER A 57 -17.31 1.22 -11.16
CA SER A 57 -18.03 1.85 -12.26
C SER A 57 -19.49 1.39 -12.16
N ASP A 58 -20.43 2.33 -12.34
CA ASP A 58 -21.86 2.02 -12.51
C ASP A 58 -22.08 1.07 -13.71
#